data_AF-A0A8G1ZYK4-F1
#
_entry.id   AF-A0A8G1ZYK4-F1
#
_cell.length_a   1.000
_cell.length_b   1.000
_cell.length_c   1.000
_cell.angle_alpha   90.00
_cell.angle_beta   90.00
_cell.angle_gamma   90.00
#
_symmetry.space_group_name_H-M   'P 1'
#
loop_
_entity.id
_entity.type
_entity.pdbx_description
1 polymer ?
#
loop_
_entity_poly.entity_id
_entity_poly.type
_entity_poly.pdbx_seq_one_letter_code
_entity_poly.pdbx_strand_id
1 'polypeptide(L)' 'MVIHGSLHLLGYDHIIDEEAEEMEGLETEIMLALGYEDPYIAEKE' A
#
# COMPACT_ATOMS: atom_id res chain seq x y z
N MET A 1 -2.81 -7.98 3.20
CA MET A 1 -4.20 -8.36 2.84
C MET A 1 -5.28 -7.61 3.63
N VAL A 2 -5.16 -7.38 4.95
CA VAL A 2 -6.17 -6.58 5.67
C VAL A 2 -6.10 -5.09 5.33
N ILE A 3 -4.88 -4.50 5.32
CA ILE A 3 -4.67 -3.08 4.99
C ILE A 3 -5.02 -2.84 3.52
N HIS A 4 -4.42 -3.59 2.59
CA HIS A 4 -4.78 -3.62 1.17
C HIS A 4 -6.30 -3.68 0.91
N GLY A 5 -7.00 -4.67 1.50
CA GLY A 5 -8.45 -4.78 1.33
C GLY A 5 -9.22 -3.61 1.94
N SER A 6 -8.73 -3.03 3.03
CA SER A 6 -9.35 -1.84 3.64
C SER A 6 -9.21 -0.61 2.75
N LEU A 7 -8.05 -0.42 2.11
CA LEU A 7 -7.82 0.67 1.17
C LEU A 7 -8.73 0.55 -0.05
N HIS A 8 -8.93 -0.65 -0.60
CA HIS A 8 -9.93 -0.88 -1.63
C HIS A 8 -11.35 -0.53 -1.20
N LEU A 9 -11.76 -0.86 0.03
CA LEU A 9 -13.08 -0.48 0.55
C LEU A 9 -13.23 1.04 0.76
N LEU A 10 -12.13 1.76 0.94
CA LEU A 10 -12.08 3.22 1.01
C LEU A 10 -12.03 3.89 -0.37
N GLY A 11 -11.91 3.11 -1.44
CA GLY A 11 -11.92 3.59 -2.82
C GLY A 11 -10.54 3.80 -3.45
N TYR A 12 -9.47 3.37 -2.78
CA TYR A 12 -8.15 3.29 -3.41
C TYR A 12 -8.12 2.09 -4.36
N ASP A 13 -7.43 2.26 -5.49
CA ASP A 13 -7.23 1.18 -6.45
C ASP A 13 -5.80 1.25 -6.99
N HIS A 14 -5.39 0.23 -7.75
CA HIS A 14 -4.05 0.14 -8.34
C HIS A 14 -4.13 -0.28 -9.81
N ILE A 15 -5.18 0.15 -10.51
CA ILE A 15 -5.40 -0.18 -11.93
C ILE A 15 -4.40 0.55 -12.84
N ILE A 16 -4.02 1.77 -12.47
CA ILE A 16 -3.02 2.58 -13.18
C ILE A 16 -1.86 2.92 -12.24
N ASP A 17 -0.67 3.13 -12.82
CA ASP A 17 0.57 3.33 -12.07
C ASP A 17 0.50 4.47 -11.05
N GLU A 18 -0.19 5.57 -11.37
CA GLU A 18 -0.35 6.72 -10.46
C GLU A 18 -1.20 6.38 -9.22
N GLU A 19 -2.30 5.65 -9.41
CA GLU A 19 -3.18 5.22 -8.32
C GLU A 19 -2.49 4.14 -7.47
N ALA A 20 -1.73 3.25 -8.12
CA ALA A 20 -0.91 2.25 -7.45
C ALA A 20 0.14 2.91 -6.55
N GLU A 21 0.88 3.89 -7.04
CA GLU A 21 1.90 4.59 -6.25
C GLU A 21 1.30 5.26 -5.00
N GLU A 22 0.11 5.86 -5.12
CA GLU A 22 -0.63 6.43 -3.99
C GLU A 22 -1.03 5.34 -2.97
N MET A 23 -1.66 4.26 -3.43
CA MET A 23 -2.15 3.18 -2.58
C MET A 23 -1.00 2.45 -1.88
N GLU A 24 0.06 2.11 -2.61
CA GLU A 24 1.26 1.42 -2.09
C GLU A 24 2.00 2.29 -1.07
N GLY A 25 2.04 3.62 -1.28
CA GLY A 25 2.57 4.58 -0.32
C GLY A 25 1.84 4.53 1.02
N LEU A 26 0.50 4.53 0.98
CA LEU A 26 -0.33 4.41 2.19
C LEU A 26 -0.17 3.04 2.86
N GLU A 27 -0.11 1.95 2.09
CA GLU A 27 0.17 0.62 2.63
C GLU A 27 1.51 0.59 3.36
N THR A 28 2.54 1.19 2.77
CA THR A 28 3.88 1.31 3.36
C THR A 28 3.83 2.10 4.66
N GLU A 29 3.22 3.29 4.67
CA GLU A 29 3.12 4.15 5.86
C GLU A 29 2.41 3.43 7.03
N ILE A 30 1.27 2.80 6.75
CA ILE A 30 0.48 2.09 7.76
C ILE A 30 1.26 0.88 8.31
N MET A 31 1.91 0.11 7.45
CA MET A 31 2.70 -1.06 7.86
C MET A 31 3.85 -0.66 8.79
N LEU A 32 4.61 0.37 8.41
CA LEU A 32 5.70 0.91 9.22
C LEU A 32 5.21 1.47 10.55
N ALA A 33 4.09 2.21 10.56
CA ALA A 33 3.49 2.74 11.78
C ALA A 33 3.04 1.64 12.76
N LEU A 34 2.65 0.47 12.25
CA LEU A 34 2.31 -0.72 13.04
C LEU A 34 3.53 -1.54 13.47
N GLY A 35 4.74 -1.16 13.04
CA GLY A 35 6.00 -1.83 13.37
C GLY A 35 6.32 -3.04 12.48
N TYR A 36 5.66 -3.16 11.32
CA TYR A 36 6.00 -4.13 10.28
C TYR A 36 6.95 -3.51 9.26
N GLU A 37 7.62 -4.36 8.49
CA GLU A 37 8.46 -3.93 7.37
C GLU A 37 7.62 -3.43 6.19
N ASP A 38 8.22 -2.62 5.31
CA ASP A 38 7.60 -2.15 4.07
C ASP A 38 7.34 -3.36 3.13
N PRO A 39 6.07 -3.63 2.76
CA PRO A 39 5.70 -4.80 1.96
C PRO A 39 6.24 -4.76 0.52
N TYR A 40 6.66 -3.60 0.02
CA TYR A 40 7.14 -3.38 -1.36
C TYR A 40 8.66 -3.25 -1.45
N ILE A 41 9.40 -3.57 -0.37
CA ILE A 41 10.88 -3.49 -0.35
C ILE A 41 11.54 -4.19 -1.54
N ALA A 42 11.03 -5.37 -1.92
CA ALA A 42 11.62 -6.17 -3.01
C ALA A 42 11.29 -5.63 -4.41
N GLU A 43 10.29 -4.77 -4.54
CA GLU A 43 9.82 -4.23 -5.82
C GLU A 43 10.38 -2.81 -6.09
N LYS A 44 10.88 -2.13 -5.04
CA LYS A 44 11.49 -0.80 -5.11
C LYS A 44 13.00 -0.81 -5.45
N GLU A 45 13.59 -1.97 -5.76
CA GLU A 45 14.99 -2.13 -6.21
C GLU A 45 15.14 -2.04 -7.74
#